data_AF-E7GSP2-F1
#
_entry.id   AF-E7GSP2-F1
#
_cell.length_a   1.000
_cell.length_b   1.000
_cell.length_c   1.000
_cell.angle_alpha   90.00
_cell.angle_beta   90.00
_cell.angle_gamma   90.00
#
_symmetry.space_group_name_H-M   'P 1'
#
loop_
_entity.id
_entity.type
_entity.pdbx_description
1 polymer ?
#
loop_
_entity_poly.entity_id
_entity_poly.type
_entity_poly.pdbx_seq_one_letter_code
_entity_poly.pdbx_strand_id
1 'polypeptide(L)'
;MYLDVFNKVVDSDDFTVGGGSASALAGAMAAGMASMVAKLSMAKPVNLTQEEYTAMSKELDELAQTLLKGSEQDTEAYCMIKDAFALPKSTDEEKEVRKQAVRDAAYQAALVPKNNGYNNKRVYELVCRLEGSSNPACLSDLMSAKYLSESGVKGCVLNIQANLSMIKDEARTREMEEAMEDLGKGMM
;
A
#
# COMPACT_ATOMS: atom_id res chain seq x y z
N MET A 1 6.38 3.49 -14.51
CA MET A 1 5.01 3.94 -14.80
C MET A 1 4.09 2.84 -14.31
N TYR A 2 3.15 3.14 -13.41
CA TYR A 2 2.27 2.17 -12.76
C TYR A 2 1.53 1.19 -13.69
N LEU A 3 1.28 1.55 -14.96
CA LEU A 3 0.71 0.63 -15.96
C LEU A 3 1.62 -0.56 -16.27
N ASP A 4 2.93 -0.35 -16.25
CA ASP A 4 3.91 -1.44 -16.38
C ASP A 4 3.83 -2.38 -15.17
N VAL A 5 3.73 -1.82 -13.97
CA VAL A 5 3.53 -2.60 -12.73
C VAL A 5 2.25 -3.42 -12.81
N PHE A 6 1.14 -2.82 -13.26
CA PHE A 6 -0.13 -3.53 -13.44
C PHE A 6 0.01 -4.69 -14.43
N ASN A 7 0.62 -4.46 -15.60
CA ASN A 7 0.81 -5.50 -16.61
C ASN A 7 1.63 -6.67 -16.07
N LYS A 8 2.65 -6.39 -15.24
CA LYS A 8 3.46 -7.43 -14.60
C LYS A 8 2.72 -8.19 -13.50
N VAL A 9 1.85 -7.52 -12.72
CA VAL A 9 1.02 -8.20 -11.70
C VAL A 9 0.12 -9.27 -12.31
N VAL A 10 -0.37 -9.05 -13.54
CA VAL A 10 -1.28 -9.98 -14.23
C VAL A 10 -0.55 -10.95 -15.17
N ASP A 11 0.77 -10.81 -15.32
CA ASP A 11 1.61 -11.70 -16.12
C ASP A 11 2.10 -12.85 -15.25
N SER A 12 1.64 -14.07 -15.53
CA SER A 12 2.02 -15.26 -14.77
C SER A 12 3.49 -15.65 -14.92
N ASP A 13 4.19 -15.09 -15.90
CA ASP A 13 5.62 -15.35 -16.16
C ASP A 13 6.54 -14.27 -15.55
N ASP A 14 5.99 -13.20 -14.95
CA ASP A 14 6.76 -12.18 -14.22
C ASP A 14 6.80 -12.47 -12.71
N PHE A 15 8.01 -12.58 -12.15
CA PHE A 15 8.25 -12.84 -10.72
C PHE A 15 8.90 -11.64 -9.99
N THR A 16 8.95 -10.48 -10.64
CA THR A 16 9.57 -9.25 -10.11
C THR A 16 8.57 -8.33 -9.43
N VAL A 17 7.29 -8.46 -9.77
CA VAL A 17 6.18 -7.72 -9.17
C VAL A 17 5.25 -8.68 -8.46
N GLY A 18 4.83 -8.32 -7.24
CA GLY A 18 4.08 -9.24 -6.39
C GLY A 18 2.95 -8.59 -5.61
N GLY A 19 2.59 -9.24 -4.50
CA GLY A 19 1.44 -8.86 -3.68
C GLY A 19 1.53 -7.45 -3.10
N GLY A 20 2.72 -6.95 -2.73
CA GLY A 20 2.90 -5.60 -2.19
C GLY A 20 2.48 -4.52 -3.19
N SER A 21 3.00 -4.63 -4.41
CA SER A 21 2.67 -3.77 -5.55
C SER A 21 1.18 -3.84 -5.90
N ALA A 22 0.60 -5.06 -5.94
CA ALA A 22 -0.83 -5.25 -6.19
C ALA A 22 -1.70 -4.64 -5.08
N SER A 23 -1.27 -4.72 -3.82
CA SER A 23 -1.96 -4.11 -2.66
C SER A 23 -1.96 -2.59 -2.73
N ALA A 24 -0.86 -1.99 -3.19
CA ALA A 24 -0.78 -0.56 -3.43
C ALA A 24 -1.70 -0.12 -4.59
N LEU A 25 -1.72 -0.87 -5.69
CA LEU A 25 -2.65 -0.62 -6.81
C LEU A 25 -4.12 -0.75 -6.39
N ALA A 26 -4.46 -1.74 -5.56
CA ALA A 26 -5.81 -1.89 -5.01
C ALA A 26 -6.23 -0.63 -4.22
N GLY A 27 -5.36 -0.12 -3.37
CA GLY A 27 -5.58 1.13 -2.64
C GLY A 27 -5.72 2.35 -3.55
N ALA A 28 -4.90 2.45 -4.60
CA ALA A 28 -4.99 3.55 -5.55
C ALA A 28 -6.34 3.56 -6.29
N MET A 29 -6.82 2.38 -6.71
CA MET A 29 -8.16 2.22 -7.29
C MET A 29 -9.26 2.61 -6.31
N ALA A 30 -9.16 2.16 -5.06
CA ALA A 30 -10.09 2.53 -3.99
C ALA A 30 -10.15 4.05 -3.78
N ALA A 31 -8.99 4.70 -3.70
CA ALA A 31 -8.87 6.14 -3.49
C ALA A 31 -9.52 6.93 -4.65
N GLY A 32 -9.24 6.54 -5.90
CA GLY A 32 -9.84 7.17 -7.08
C GLY A 32 -11.37 7.04 -7.12
N MET A 33 -11.91 5.86 -6.81
CA MET A 33 -13.35 5.66 -6.74
C MET A 33 -13.98 6.47 -5.60
N ALA A 34 -13.42 6.43 -4.40
CA ALA A 34 -13.92 7.20 -3.26
C ALA A 34 -13.87 8.72 -3.53
N SER A 35 -12.83 9.21 -4.21
CA SER A 35 -12.73 10.61 -4.63
C SER A 35 -13.87 10.99 -5.58
N MET A 36 -14.17 10.14 -6.56
CA MET A 36 -15.32 10.31 -7.45
C MET A 36 -16.63 10.36 -6.66
N VAL A 37 -16.84 9.45 -5.71
CA VAL A 37 -18.04 9.42 -4.85
C VAL A 37 -18.17 10.72 -4.06
N ALA A 38 -17.09 11.20 -3.44
CA ALA A 38 -17.07 12.47 -2.72
C ALA A 38 -17.45 13.64 -3.65
N LYS A 39 -16.87 13.69 -4.86
CA LYS A 39 -17.15 14.74 -5.86
C LYS A 39 -18.61 14.74 -6.32
N LEU A 40 -19.18 13.57 -6.60
CA LEU A 40 -20.58 13.44 -7.00
C LEU A 40 -21.55 13.77 -5.86
N SER A 41 -21.11 13.64 -4.60
CA SER A 41 -21.92 13.97 -3.42
C SER A 41 -21.95 15.48 -3.11
N MET A 42 -20.99 16.27 -3.62
CA MET A 42 -20.96 17.73 -3.40
C MET A 42 -22.17 18.47 -3.97
N ALA A 43 -22.69 18.02 -5.11
CA ALA A 43 -23.80 18.69 -5.79
C ALA A 43 -25.11 18.62 -4.98
N LYS A 44 -25.28 17.56 -4.20
CA LYS A 44 -26.40 17.38 -3.27
C LYS A 44 -25.90 16.73 -1.98
N PRO A 45 -25.36 17.56 -1.06
CA PRO A 45 -24.82 17.07 0.21
C PRO A 45 -25.85 16.28 1.01
N VAL A 46 -25.41 15.21 1.66
CA VAL A 46 -26.28 14.36 2.50
C VAL A 46 -26.12 14.72 3.97
N ASN A 47 -24.99 14.31 4.57
CA ASN A 47 -24.69 14.53 6.00
C ASN A 47 -23.36 15.28 6.23
N LEU A 48 -22.61 15.57 5.16
CA LEU A 48 -21.35 16.32 5.20
C LEU A 48 -21.51 17.64 4.46
N THR A 49 -20.68 18.63 4.77
CA THR A 49 -20.65 19.90 4.03
C THR A 49 -19.91 19.78 2.69
N GLN A 50 -20.10 20.76 1.80
CA GLN A 50 -19.36 20.79 0.53
C GLN A 50 -17.84 20.90 0.76
N GLU A 51 -17.41 21.63 1.78
CA GLU A 51 -16.01 21.77 2.17
C GLU A 51 -15.43 20.44 2.66
N GLU A 52 -16.19 19.65 3.43
CA GLU A 52 -15.78 18.32 3.87
C GLU A 52 -15.58 17.37 2.69
N TYR A 53 -16.54 17.29 1.76
CA TYR A 53 -16.37 16.49 0.54
C TYR A 53 -15.19 16.98 -0.31
N THR A 54 -15.01 18.30 -0.44
CA THR A 54 -13.89 18.88 -1.19
C THR A 54 -12.56 18.44 -0.59
N ALA A 55 -12.40 18.59 0.73
CA ALA A 55 -11.20 18.19 1.44
C ALA A 55 -10.93 16.69 1.30
N MET A 56 -11.96 15.85 1.48
CA MET A 56 -11.83 14.40 1.32
C MET A 56 -11.45 14.00 -0.10
N SER A 57 -12.08 14.59 -1.12
CA SER A 57 -11.76 14.27 -2.52
C SER A 57 -10.33 14.64 -2.89
N LYS A 58 -9.82 15.77 -2.37
CA LYS A 58 -8.43 16.18 -2.56
C LYS A 58 -7.46 15.20 -1.90
N GLU A 59 -7.72 14.84 -0.65
CA GLU A 59 -6.89 13.88 0.08
C GLU A 59 -6.88 12.51 -0.63
N LEU A 60 -8.03 12.06 -1.14
CA LEU A 60 -8.15 10.81 -1.89
C LEU A 60 -7.41 10.87 -3.23
N ASP A 61 -7.43 12.00 -3.95
CA ASP A 61 -6.64 12.17 -5.17
C ASP A 61 -5.13 12.09 -4.88
N GLU A 62 -4.67 12.70 -3.78
CA GLU A 62 -3.27 12.65 -3.34
C GLU A 62 -2.85 11.23 -2.91
N LEU A 63 -3.71 10.53 -2.17
CA LEU A 63 -3.50 9.13 -1.77
C LEU A 63 -3.45 8.20 -2.99
N ALA A 64 -4.29 8.43 -4.00
CA ALA A 64 -4.26 7.66 -5.24
C ALA A 64 -2.88 7.76 -5.92
N GLN A 65 -2.34 8.98 -6.09
CA GLN A 65 -1.01 9.17 -6.67
C GLN A 65 0.10 8.57 -5.81
N THR A 66 -0.01 8.72 -4.49
CA THR A 66 0.95 8.17 -3.53
C THR A 66 1.01 6.65 -3.62
N LEU A 67 -0.14 5.98 -3.69
CA LEU A 67 -0.24 4.53 -3.79
C LEU A 67 0.19 4.00 -5.16
N LEU A 68 -0.09 4.73 -6.25
CA LEU A 68 0.48 4.40 -7.57
C LEU A 68 2.01 4.43 -7.52
N LYS A 69 2.60 5.46 -6.91
CA LYS A 69 4.07 5.51 -6.74
C LYS A 69 4.57 4.41 -5.80
N GLY A 70 3.82 4.12 -4.74
CA GLY A 70 4.09 3.04 -3.79
C GLY A 70 4.15 1.67 -4.46
N SER A 71 3.36 1.43 -5.51
CA SER A 71 3.43 0.19 -6.29
C SER A 71 4.75 0.04 -7.05
N GLU A 72 5.29 1.14 -7.59
CA GLU A 72 6.59 1.14 -8.26
C GLU A 72 7.72 0.94 -7.23
N GLN A 73 7.63 1.61 -6.09
CA GLN A 73 8.62 1.53 -5.01
C GLN A 73 8.72 0.11 -4.42
N ASP A 74 7.61 -0.63 -4.38
CA ASP A 74 7.60 -2.01 -3.88
C ASP A 74 8.36 -2.94 -4.83
N THR A 75 8.17 -2.75 -6.14
CA THR A 75 8.94 -3.46 -7.17
C THR A 75 10.44 -3.12 -7.07
N GLU A 76 10.77 -1.83 -6.90
CA GLU A 76 12.16 -1.36 -6.73
C GLU A 76 12.80 -1.99 -5.48
N ALA A 77 12.09 -2.01 -4.35
CA ALA A 77 12.59 -2.59 -3.10
C ALA A 77 12.82 -4.11 -3.20
N TYR A 78 11.95 -4.83 -3.91
CA TYR A 78 12.17 -6.25 -4.19
C TYR A 78 13.41 -6.50 -5.06
N CYS A 79 13.62 -5.66 -6.08
CA CYS A 79 14.83 -5.73 -6.92
C CYS A 79 16.11 -5.53 -6.09
N MET A 80 16.09 -4.64 -5.08
CA MET A 80 17.23 -4.45 -4.17
C MET A 80 17.59 -5.73 -3.40
N ILE A 81 16.59 -6.53 -3.00
CA ILE A 81 16.84 -7.83 -2.35
C ILE A 81 17.54 -8.78 -3.33
N LYS A 82 17.04 -8.88 -4.55
CA LYS A 82 17.61 -9.73 -5.60
C LYS A 82 19.07 -9.35 -5.87
N ASP A 83 19.34 -8.05 -6.03
CA ASP A 83 20.69 -7.54 -6.29
C ASP A 83 21.63 -7.80 -5.11
N ALA A 84 21.15 -7.60 -3.87
CA ALA A 84 21.92 -7.92 -2.68
C ALA A 84 22.28 -9.42 -2.60
N PHE A 85 21.37 -10.31 -2.98
CA PHE A 85 21.65 -11.74 -3.03
C PHE A 85 22.64 -12.13 -4.13
N ALA A 86 22.72 -11.36 -5.21
CA ALA A 86 23.63 -11.59 -6.34
C ALA A 86 25.09 -11.17 -6.05
N LEU A 87 25.35 -10.42 -4.98
CA LEU A 87 26.70 -10.02 -4.60
C LEU A 87 27.63 -11.23 -4.36
N PRO A 88 28.95 -11.06 -4.61
CA PRO A 88 29.97 -12.08 -4.34
C PRO A 88 29.95 -12.58 -2.88
N LYS A 89 30.48 -13.78 -2.67
CA LYS A 89 30.47 -14.47 -1.36
C LYS A 89 31.66 -15.43 -1.19
N SER A 90 32.74 -15.18 -1.91
CA SER A 90 33.93 -16.02 -1.95
C SER A 90 34.87 -15.73 -0.78
N THR A 91 35.00 -14.47 -0.36
CA THR A 91 35.79 -14.06 0.80
C THR A 91 34.92 -13.71 2.01
N ASP A 92 35.53 -13.60 3.19
CA ASP A 92 34.78 -13.23 4.40
C ASP A 92 34.34 -11.76 4.37
N GLU A 93 35.14 -10.88 3.78
CA GLU A 93 34.76 -9.49 3.51
C GLU A 93 33.56 -9.41 2.56
N GLU A 94 33.57 -10.17 1.46
CA GLU A 94 32.45 -10.24 0.52
C GLU A 94 31.18 -10.76 1.19
N LYS A 95 31.29 -11.78 2.04
CA LYS A 95 30.15 -12.32 2.80
C LYS A 95 29.55 -11.27 3.73
N GLU A 96 30.37 -10.49 4.43
CA GLU A 96 29.85 -9.48 5.36
C GLU A 96 29.20 -8.31 4.61
N VAL A 97 29.79 -7.84 3.50
CA VAL A 97 29.19 -6.82 2.62
C VAL A 97 27.84 -7.30 2.09
N ARG A 98 27.78 -8.53 1.55
CA ARG A 98 26.56 -9.14 1.04
C ARG A 98 25.47 -9.24 2.12
N LYS A 99 25.84 -9.68 3.31
CA LYS A 99 24.92 -9.81 4.46
C LYS A 99 24.38 -8.47 4.92
N GLN A 100 25.20 -7.41 4.92
CA GLN A 100 24.73 -6.07 5.24
C GLN A 100 23.76 -5.55 4.18
N ALA A 101 24.10 -5.71 2.89
CA ALA A 101 23.22 -5.31 1.78
C ALA A 101 21.85 -6.01 1.83
N VAL A 102 21.82 -7.32 2.13
CA VAL A 102 20.56 -8.09 2.26
C VAL A 102 19.71 -7.56 3.42
N ARG A 103 20.33 -7.21 4.56
CA ARG A 103 19.60 -6.68 5.73
C ARG A 103 18.98 -5.32 5.44
N ASP A 104 19.72 -4.43 4.78
CA ASP A 104 19.21 -3.10 4.45
C ASP A 104 18.14 -3.16 3.36
N ALA A 105 18.30 -4.03 2.35
CA ALA A 105 17.28 -4.28 1.34
C ALA A 105 16.00 -4.88 1.94
N ALA A 106 16.13 -5.85 2.84
CA ALA A 106 14.98 -6.45 3.53
C ALA A 106 14.19 -5.43 4.36
N TYR A 107 14.90 -4.53 5.04
CA TYR A 107 14.25 -3.44 5.77
C TYR A 107 13.48 -2.49 4.84
N GLN A 108 14.08 -2.09 3.72
CA GLN A 108 13.37 -1.27 2.72
C GLN A 108 12.14 -1.99 2.14
N ALA A 109 12.26 -3.28 1.84
CA ALA A 109 11.16 -4.10 1.34
C ALA A 109 10.03 -4.31 2.36
N ALA A 110 10.27 -4.14 3.66
CA ALA A 110 9.22 -4.08 4.69
C ALA A 110 8.65 -2.66 4.88
N LEU A 111 9.49 -1.63 4.71
CA LEU A 111 9.10 -0.24 4.90
C LEU A 111 8.10 0.24 3.84
N VAL A 112 8.27 -0.18 2.58
CA VAL A 112 7.34 0.18 1.50
C VAL A 112 5.92 -0.34 1.76
N PRO A 113 5.68 -1.64 2.01
CA PRO A 113 4.34 -2.13 2.33
C PRO A 113 3.80 -1.58 3.65
N LYS A 114 4.64 -1.23 4.63
CA LYS A 114 4.20 -0.47 5.82
C LYS A 114 3.56 0.87 5.41
N ASN A 115 4.26 1.69 4.62
CA ASN A 115 3.74 2.99 4.20
C ASN A 115 2.49 2.85 3.32
N ASN A 116 2.51 1.90 2.37
CA ASN A 116 1.34 1.60 1.54
C ASN A 116 0.16 1.09 2.35
N GLY A 117 0.40 0.33 3.43
CA GLY A 117 -0.63 -0.12 4.37
C GLY A 117 -1.31 1.06 5.06
N TYR A 118 -0.52 2.04 5.54
CA TYR A 118 -1.07 3.23 6.18
C TYR A 118 -1.88 4.10 5.22
N ASN A 119 -1.39 4.28 3.99
CA ASN A 119 -2.14 4.98 2.95
C ASN A 119 -3.45 4.26 2.62
N ASN A 120 -3.44 2.93 2.49
CA ASN A 120 -4.65 2.12 2.30
C ASN A 120 -5.62 2.27 3.47
N LYS A 121 -5.13 2.23 4.72
CA LYS A 121 -5.95 2.41 5.93
C LYS A 121 -6.60 3.78 5.93
N ARG A 122 -5.86 4.82 5.52
CA ARG A 122 -6.41 6.17 5.41
C ARG A 122 -7.52 6.27 4.36
N VAL A 123 -7.35 5.61 3.20
CA VAL A 123 -8.41 5.50 2.18
C VAL A 123 -9.63 4.79 2.77
N TYR A 124 -9.44 3.68 3.49
CA TYR A 124 -10.53 2.95 4.14
C TYR A 124 -11.31 3.83 5.14
N GLU A 125 -10.63 4.59 5.98
CA GLU A 125 -11.26 5.52 6.93
C GLU A 125 -12.11 6.59 6.22
N LEU A 126 -11.62 7.13 5.11
CA LEU A 126 -12.35 8.11 4.30
C LEU A 126 -13.57 7.49 3.63
N VAL A 127 -13.45 6.25 3.13
CA VAL A 127 -14.58 5.47 2.59
C VAL A 127 -15.64 5.25 3.66
N CYS A 128 -15.25 4.79 4.85
CA CYS A 128 -16.19 4.60 5.98
C CYS A 128 -16.89 5.90 6.37
N ARG A 129 -16.22 7.05 6.29
CA ARG A 129 -16.86 8.36 6.53
C ARG A 129 -17.88 8.75 5.47
N LEU A 130 -17.70 8.30 4.21
CA LEU A 130 -18.67 8.52 3.13
C LEU A 130 -19.88 7.60 3.23
N GLU A 131 -19.81 6.49 3.97
CA GLU A 131 -20.95 5.58 4.16
C GLU A 131 -22.12 6.28 4.84
N GLY A 132 -23.31 6.15 4.26
CA GLY A 132 -24.52 6.87 4.72
C GLY A 132 -24.46 8.39 4.52
N SER A 133 -23.34 8.92 4.05
CA SER A 133 -23.07 10.35 3.91
C SER A 133 -22.64 10.71 2.49
N SER A 134 -23.03 9.93 1.49
CA SER A 134 -22.70 10.16 0.08
C SER A 134 -23.91 9.91 -0.81
N ASN A 135 -23.82 10.28 -2.08
CA ASN A 135 -24.86 10.04 -3.07
C ASN A 135 -25.26 8.56 -3.08
N PRO A 136 -26.52 8.21 -2.75
CA PRO A 136 -26.96 6.80 -2.69
C PRO A 136 -26.81 6.06 -4.03
N ALA A 137 -26.82 6.77 -5.16
CA ALA A 137 -26.60 6.17 -6.47
C ALA A 137 -25.16 5.65 -6.67
N CYS A 138 -24.21 6.07 -5.84
CA CYS A 138 -22.81 5.67 -5.91
C CYS A 138 -22.44 4.61 -4.85
N LEU A 139 -23.44 4.00 -4.20
CA LEU A 139 -23.21 3.01 -3.14
C LEU A 139 -22.37 1.83 -3.62
N SER A 140 -22.62 1.31 -4.83
CA SER A 140 -21.82 0.21 -5.38
C SER A 140 -20.34 0.57 -5.53
N ASP A 141 -20.04 1.77 -6.03
CA ASP A 141 -18.67 2.25 -6.23
C ASP A 141 -17.97 2.45 -4.87
N LEU A 142 -18.70 2.99 -3.88
CA LEU A 142 -18.18 3.17 -2.54
C LEU A 142 -17.86 1.83 -1.86
N MET A 143 -18.73 0.82 -2.00
CA MET A 143 -18.49 -0.51 -1.44
C MET A 143 -17.31 -1.20 -2.13
N SER A 144 -17.17 -1.07 -3.46
CA SER A 144 -15.98 -1.55 -4.17
C SER A 144 -14.70 -0.88 -3.65
N ALA A 145 -14.71 0.43 -3.40
CA ALA A 145 -13.58 1.14 -2.79
C ALA A 145 -13.28 0.63 -1.38
N LYS A 146 -14.30 0.33 -0.58
CA LYS A 146 -14.14 -0.27 0.75
C LYS A 146 -13.38 -1.58 0.67
N TYR A 147 -13.87 -2.53 -0.13
CA TYR A 147 -13.26 -3.86 -0.22
C TYR A 147 -11.83 -3.82 -0.79
N LEU A 148 -11.58 -2.96 -1.77
CA LEU A 148 -10.23 -2.79 -2.32
C LEU A 148 -9.26 -2.20 -1.30
N SER A 149 -9.66 -1.17 -0.56
CA SER A 149 -8.80 -0.59 0.49
C SER A 149 -8.57 -1.57 1.65
N GLU A 150 -9.59 -2.33 2.07
CA GLU A 150 -9.43 -3.41 3.04
C GLU A 150 -8.44 -4.48 2.57
N SER A 151 -8.59 -4.93 1.33
CA SER A 151 -7.68 -5.90 0.71
C SER A 151 -6.26 -5.33 0.63
N GLY A 152 -6.12 -4.04 0.32
CA GLY A 152 -4.85 -3.35 0.25
C GLY A 152 -4.14 -3.31 1.62
N VAL A 153 -4.84 -2.97 2.71
CA VAL A 153 -4.23 -3.03 4.06
C VAL A 153 -3.80 -4.44 4.41
N LYS A 154 -4.68 -5.43 4.25
CA LYS A 154 -4.39 -6.84 4.58
C LYS A 154 -3.21 -7.37 3.76
N GLY A 155 -3.19 -7.07 2.46
CA GLY A 155 -2.11 -7.42 1.57
C GLY A 155 -0.78 -6.78 1.97
N CYS A 156 -0.78 -5.49 2.33
CA CYS A 156 0.40 -4.81 2.87
C CYS A 156 0.92 -5.46 4.14
N VAL A 157 0.05 -5.80 5.10
CA VAL A 157 0.45 -6.50 6.35
C VAL A 157 1.15 -7.83 6.05
N LEU A 158 0.63 -8.63 5.11
CA LEU A 158 1.27 -9.88 4.70
C LEU A 158 2.65 -9.66 4.07
N ASN A 159 2.83 -8.57 3.32
CA ASN A 159 4.12 -8.24 2.69
C ASN A 159 5.14 -7.68 3.69
N ILE A 160 4.70 -6.97 4.74
CA ILE A 160 5.57 -6.64 5.89
C ILE A 160 6.03 -7.94 6.56
N GLN A 161 5.08 -8.83 6.89
CA GLN A 161 5.36 -10.08 7.57
C GLN A 161 6.33 -10.98 6.80
N ALA A 162 6.20 -11.07 5.47
CA ALA A 162 7.07 -11.86 4.61
C ALA A 162 8.55 -11.44 4.71
N ASN A 163 8.83 -10.15 4.94
CA ASN A 163 10.18 -9.60 5.01
C ASN A 163 10.78 -9.65 6.43
N LEU A 164 9.97 -9.80 7.48
CA LEU A 164 10.44 -9.76 8.88
C LEU A 164 11.57 -10.74 9.19
N SER A 165 11.48 -11.97 8.69
CA SER A 165 12.49 -13.01 8.96
C SER A 165 13.89 -12.65 8.43
N MET A 166 13.97 -11.73 7.47
CA MET A 166 15.23 -11.25 6.89
C MET A 166 15.80 -10.04 7.64
N ILE A 167 14.98 -9.36 8.46
CA ILE A 167 15.40 -8.22 9.28
C ILE A 167 16.05 -8.75 10.56
N LYS A 168 17.35 -8.54 10.72
CA LYS A 168 18.15 -9.01 11.87
C LYS A 168 18.53 -7.88 12.83
N ASP A 169 17.61 -6.95 13.03
CA ASP A 169 17.73 -5.78 13.91
C ASP A 169 16.46 -5.68 14.76
N GLU A 170 16.60 -5.74 16.08
CA GLU A 170 15.46 -5.83 17.01
C GLU A 170 14.57 -4.58 16.98
N ALA A 171 15.15 -3.40 16.79
CA ALA A 171 14.39 -2.15 16.75
C ALA A 171 13.56 -2.06 15.47
N ARG A 172 14.17 -2.38 14.32
CA ARG A 172 13.48 -2.44 13.02
C ARG A 172 12.38 -3.51 13.00
N THR A 173 12.64 -4.68 13.59
CA THR A 173 11.63 -5.75 13.69
C THR A 173 10.44 -5.29 14.53
N ARG A 174 10.68 -4.70 15.71
CA ARG A 174 9.62 -4.19 16.58
C ARG A 174 8.78 -3.11 15.89
N GLU A 175 9.43 -2.17 15.19
CA GLU A 175 8.74 -1.14 14.42
C GLU A 175 7.75 -1.74 13.39
N MET A 176 8.16 -2.81 12.71
CA MET A 176 7.30 -3.48 11.73
C MET A 176 6.17 -4.28 12.40
N GLU A 177 6.42 -4.91 13.54
CA GLU A 177 5.39 -5.60 14.34
C GLU A 177 4.32 -4.63 14.85
N GLU A 178 4.73 -3.50 15.42
CA GLU A 178 3.83 -2.43 15.87
C GLU A 178 2.99 -1.87 14.72
N ALA A 179 3.61 -1.66 13.55
CA ALA A 179 2.90 -1.20 12.37
C ALA A 179 1.84 -2.21 11.91
N MET A 180 2.14 -3.51 11.89
CA MET A 180 1.15 -4.53 11.53
C MET A 180 -0.02 -4.58 12.52
N GLU A 181 0.25 -4.47 13.82
CA GLU A 181 -0.79 -4.43 14.84
C GLU A 181 -1.70 -3.21 14.65
N ASP A 182 -1.10 -2.03 14.46
CA ASP A 182 -1.85 -0.80 14.26
C ASP A 182 -2.67 -0.80 12.96
N LEU A 183 -2.12 -1.33 11.86
CA LEU A 183 -2.85 -1.48 10.60
C LEU A 183 -4.09 -2.36 10.75
N GLY A 184 -4.05 -3.37 11.63
CA GLY A 184 -5.21 -4.21 11.93
C GLY A 184 -6.30 -3.53 12.79
N LYS A 185 -5.98 -2.44 13.50
CA LYS A 185 -6.95 -1.76 14.39
C LYS A 185 -7.97 -0.95 13.59
N GLY A 186 -9.25 -1.12 13.96
CA GLY A 186 -10.36 -0.36 13.37
C GLY A 186 -10.82 -0.84 11.99
N MET A 187 -10.30 -1.98 11.53
CA MET A 187 -10.75 -2.64 10.30
C MET A 187 -11.85 -3.67 10.61
N MET A 188 -13.08 -3.21 10.87
CA MET A 188 -14.33 -4.00 10.92
C MET A 188 -15.53 -3.11 10.65
#